data_AF-A0A358SJ86-F1
#
_entry.id   AF-A0A358SJ86-F1
#
_cell.length_a   1.000
_cell.length_b   1.000
_cell.length_c   1.000
_cell.angle_alpha   90.00
_cell.angle_beta   90.00
_cell.angle_gamma   90.00
#
_symmetry.space_group_name_H-M   'P 1'
#
loop_
_entity.id
_entity.type
_entity.pdbx_description
1 polymer ?
#
loop_
_entity_poly.entity_id
_entity_poly.type
_entity_poly.pdbx_seq_one_letter_code
_entity_poly.pdbx_strand_id
1 'polypeptide(L)'
;MRATSSPARQADLLSRWPERGWAALWAACLAGILAFPGWQDVPFYLIWISLAVLYGFRDWPAQHAICLSAGVAGSTAAAIGLAAGRSGLGYASLGKVALMAAMFSAMIWHTERRRSADADRCRVSAENERLLAAQRRFLQDASHQLRAPLAIALGHAELLASALSEPQQRRDIHVVVGELDRLRKLSERLLLIAASENPEFLRPEPVALERLIMELLRRWRPTASASSSRCAAVTSRRSWSPPRRAAFASSTRATRRPPSSPPTRSRG
;
A
#
# COMPACT_ATOMS: atom_id res chain seq x y z
N MET A 1 23.02 -57.50 -1.96
CA MET A 1 22.33 -56.60 -2.90
C MET A 1 21.04 -56.08 -2.28
N ARG A 2 21.05 -54.89 -1.67
CA ARG A 2 19.84 -54.25 -1.14
C ARG A 2 19.91 -52.78 -1.57
N ALA A 3 19.08 -52.42 -2.54
CA ALA A 3 19.09 -51.10 -3.17
C ALA A 3 18.70 -50.04 -2.13
N THR A 4 19.65 -49.18 -1.77
CA THR A 4 19.42 -47.96 -1.01
C THR A 4 18.73 -46.96 -1.93
N SER A 5 17.40 -46.87 -1.86
CA SER A 5 16.64 -45.79 -2.49
C SER A 5 17.08 -44.45 -1.88
N SER A 6 17.70 -43.61 -2.71
CA SER A 6 18.18 -42.27 -2.33
C SER A 6 17.08 -41.40 -1.69
N PRO A 7 17.34 -40.70 -0.57
CA PRO A 7 16.37 -39.87 0.15
C PRO A 7 15.76 -38.75 -0.71
N ALA A 8 16.45 -38.31 -1.77
CA ALA A 8 15.94 -37.33 -2.72
C ALA A 8 14.68 -37.81 -3.48
N ARG A 9 14.59 -39.12 -3.78
CA ARG A 9 13.43 -39.69 -4.48
C ARG A 9 12.19 -39.82 -3.58
N GLN A 10 12.41 -39.87 -2.26
CA GLN A 10 11.35 -39.99 -1.25
C GLN A 10 10.69 -38.64 -0.95
N ALA A 11 11.47 -37.55 -0.96
CA ALA A 11 10.96 -36.18 -0.85
C ALA A 11 10.06 -35.79 -2.04
N ASP A 12 10.44 -36.17 -3.26
CA ASP A 12 9.62 -35.95 -4.47
C ASP A 12 8.33 -36.77 -4.47
N LEU A 13 8.37 -37.99 -3.92
CA LEU A 13 7.18 -38.82 -3.80
C LEU A 13 6.17 -38.25 -2.82
N LEU A 14 6.62 -37.66 -1.70
CA LEU A 14 5.78 -36.99 -0.70
C LEU A 14 5.15 -35.68 -1.22
N SER A 15 5.87 -34.95 -2.08
CA SER A 15 5.38 -33.72 -2.75
C SER A 15 4.14 -33.93 -3.63
N ARG A 16 3.96 -35.12 -4.24
CA ARG A 16 2.84 -35.41 -5.16
C ARG A 16 1.65 -36.14 -4.54
N TRP A 17 1.62 -36.39 -3.23
CA TRP A 17 0.45 -36.98 -2.56
C TRP A 17 -0.85 -36.20 -2.75
N PRO A 18 -0.88 -34.85 -2.70
CA PRO A 18 -2.12 -34.11 -2.97
C PRO A 18 -2.61 -34.32 -4.42
N GLU A 19 -1.72 -34.41 -5.40
CA GLU A 19 -2.08 -34.62 -6.82
C GLU A 19 -2.67 -36.03 -7.04
N ARG A 20 -2.06 -37.05 -6.41
CA ARG A 20 -2.54 -38.44 -6.49
C ARG A 20 -3.87 -38.63 -5.75
N GLY A 21 -4.02 -38.04 -4.57
CA GLY A 21 -5.27 -38.07 -3.80
C GLY A 21 -6.40 -37.38 -4.55
N TRP A 22 -6.12 -36.24 -5.17
CA TRP A 22 -7.08 -35.54 -6.02
C TRP A 22 -7.46 -36.35 -7.27
N ALA A 23 -6.49 -36.97 -7.96
CA ALA A 23 -6.78 -37.81 -9.13
C ALA A 23 -7.65 -39.03 -8.77
N ALA A 24 -7.43 -39.64 -7.61
CA ALA A 24 -8.27 -40.73 -7.10
C ALA A 24 -9.70 -40.27 -6.78
N LEU A 25 -9.86 -39.10 -6.13
CA LEU A 25 -11.16 -38.48 -5.87
C LEU A 25 -11.90 -38.18 -7.18
N TRP A 26 -11.20 -37.61 -8.17
CA TRP A 26 -11.75 -37.31 -9.48
C TRP A 26 -12.21 -38.57 -10.22
N ALA A 27 -11.41 -39.64 -10.22
CA ALA A 27 -11.80 -40.93 -10.81
C ALA A 27 -13.02 -41.55 -10.10
N ALA A 28 -13.09 -41.46 -8.76
CA ALA A 28 -14.23 -41.92 -7.99
C ALA A 28 -15.51 -41.14 -8.33
N CYS A 29 -15.42 -39.82 -8.49
CA CYS A 29 -16.55 -38.99 -8.92
C CYS A 29 -17.02 -39.33 -10.35
N LEU A 30 -16.09 -39.58 -11.29
CA LEU A 30 -16.44 -40.03 -12.64
C LEU A 30 -17.15 -41.40 -12.63
N ALA A 31 -16.66 -42.34 -11.82
CA ALA A 31 -17.33 -43.62 -11.63
C ALA A 31 -18.74 -43.46 -11.04
N GLY A 32 -18.92 -42.54 -10.09
CA GLY A 32 -20.22 -42.19 -9.51
C GLY A 32 -21.22 -41.66 -10.54
N ILE A 33 -20.77 -40.80 -11.48
CA ILE A 33 -21.59 -40.29 -12.59
C ILE A 33 -22.09 -41.45 -13.48
N LEU A 34 -21.24 -42.45 -13.76
CA LEU A 34 -21.60 -43.58 -14.61
C LEU A 34 -22.50 -44.61 -13.90
N ALA A 35 -22.36 -44.77 -12.59
CA ALA A 35 -23.09 -45.76 -11.80
C ALA A 35 -24.49 -45.29 -11.38
N PHE A 36 -24.68 -43.98 -11.11
CA PHE A 36 -25.93 -43.43 -10.58
C PHE A 36 -26.43 -42.21 -11.38
N PRO A 37 -27.19 -42.42 -12.47
CA PRO A 37 -27.68 -41.33 -13.32
C PRO A 37 -28.56 -40.31 -12.60
N GLY A 38 -29.30 -40.74 -11.56
CA GLY A 38 -30.20 -39.88 -10.79
C GLY A 38 -29.52 -38.91 -9.83
N TRP A 39 -28.23 -39.08 -9.53
CA TRP A 39 -27.46 -38.26 -8.57
C TRP A 39 -26.23 -37.58 -9.21
N GLN A 40 -26.17 -37.51 -10.55
CA GLN A 40 -25.01 -37.03 -11.31
C GLN A 40 -24.53 -35.60 -10.98
N ASP A 41 -25.41 -34.72 -10.49
CA ASP A 41 -25.05 -33.34 -10.16
C ASP A 41 -24.12 -33.26 -8.93
N VAL A 42 -24.24 -34.16 -7.94
CA VAL A 42 -23.42 -34.11 -6.71
C VAL A 42 -21.95 -34.43 -7.01
N PRO A 43 -21.59 -35.56 -7.66
CA PRO A 43 -20.21 -35.82 -8.06
C PRO A 43 -19.65 -34.76 -9.01
N PHE A 44 -20.49 -34.17 -9.87
CA PHE A 44 -20.09 -33.10 -10.77
C PHE A 44 -19.58 -31.86 -10.02
N TYR A 45 -20.34 -31.34 -9.05
CA TYR A 45 -19.91 -30.17 -8.28
C TYR A 45 -18.67 -30.46 -7.41
N LEU A 46 -18.53 -31.69 -6.91
CA LEU A 46 -17.41 -32.11 -6.07
C LEU A 46 -16.07 -32.10 -6.84
N ILE A 47 -16.09 -32.42 -8.13
CA ILE A 47 -14.93 -32.29 -9.03
C ILE A 47 -14.47 -30.83 -9.12
N TRP A 48 -15.39 -29.89 -9.36
CA TRP A 48 -15.04 -28.47 -9.52
C TRP A 48 -14.61 -27.80 -8.21
N ILE A 49 -15.28 -28.12 -7.09
CA ILE A 49 -14.91 -27.58 -5.77
C ILE A 49 -13.52 -28.08 -5.36
N SER A 50 -13.24 -29.38 -5.54
CA SER A 50 -11.92 -29.94 -5.22
C SER A 50 -10.81 -29.34 -6.10
N LEU A 51 -11.09 -29.09 -7.38
CA LEU A 51 -10.17 -28.42 -8.30
C LEU A 51 -9.87 -26.97 -7.86
N ALA A 52 -10.89 -26.23 -7.41
CA ALA A 52 -10.72 -24.87 -6.89
C ALA A 52 -9.88 -24.82 -5.62
N VAL A 53 -10.10 -25.76 -4.69
CA VAL A 53 -9.31 -25.88 -3.47
C VAL A 53 -7.86 -26.25 -3.79
N LEU A 54 -7.64 -27.22 -4.68
CA LEU A 54 -6.29 -27.63 -5.09
C LEU A 54 -5.51 -26.46 -5.71
N TYR A 55 -6.15 -25.68 -6.58
CA TYR A 55 -5.55 -24.48 -7.15
C TYR A 55 -5.24 -23.40 -6.10
N GLY A 56 -6.11 -23.23 -5.09
CA GLY A 56 -5.88 -22.29 -3.99
C GLY A 56 -4.67 -22.62 -3.11
N PHE A 57 -4.33 -23.90 -2.95
CA PHE A 57 -3.18 -24.35 -2.15
C PHE A 57 -1.87 -24.47 -2.95
N ARG A 58 -1.92 -24.39 -4.27
CA ARG A 58 -0.79 -24.74 -5.15
C ARG A 58 -0.66 -23.72 -6.27
N ASP A 59 0.42 -22.94 -6.25
CA ASP A 59 0.75 -21.96 -7.28
C ASP A 59 1.20 -22.63 -8.58
N TRP A 60 0.25 -23.13 -9.36
CA TRP A 60 0.50 -23.58 -10.72
C TRP A 60 0.54 -22.39 -11.68
N PRO A 61 1.42 -22.42 -12.70
CA PRO A 61 1.40 -21.41 -13.75
C PRO A 61 0.03 -21.40 -14.42
N ALA A 62 -0.50 -20.21 -14.76
CA ALA A 62 -1.85 -20.06 -15.29
C ALA A 62 -2.14 -20.98 -16.50
N GLN A 63 -1.14 -21.22 -17.35
CA GLN A 63 -1.23 -22.15 -18.49
C GLN A 63 -1.55 -23.60 -18.04
N HIS A 64 -0.88 -24.10 -17.00
CA HIS A 64 -1.10 -25.46 -16.50
C HIS A 64 -2.48 -25.60 -15.86
N ALA A 65 -2.92 -24.58 -15.12
CA ALA A 65 -4.24 -24.58 -14.49
C ALA A 65 -5.38 -24.54 -15.53
N ILE A 66 -5.22 -23.76 -16.61
CA ILE A 66 -6.18 -23.71 -17.72
C ILE A 66 -6.18 -25.03 -18.51
N CYS A 67 -5.01 -25.60 -18.81
CA CYS A 67 -4.94 -26.91 -19.49
C CYS A 67 -5.58 -28.02 -18.64
N LEU A 68 -5.33 -28.02 -17.33
CA LEU A 68 -5.89 -29.03 -16.43
C LEU A 68 -7.40 -28.86 -16.26
N SER A 69 -7.92 -27.62 -16.12
CA SER A 69 -9.36 -27.39 -16.08
C SER A 69 -10.06 -27.77 -17.39
N ALA A 70 -9.43 -27.52 -18.54
CA ALA A 70 -9.93 -27.97 -19.85
C ALA A 70 -9.96 -29.50 -19.96
N GLY A 71 -8.92 -30.19 -19.47
CA GLY A 71 -8.87 -31.66 -19.41
C GLY A 71 -9.96 -32.25 -18.49
N VAL A 72 -10.16 -31.67 -17.31
CA VAL A 72 -11.23 -32.04 -16.38
C VAL A 72 -12.61 -31.78 -17.00
N ALA A 73 -12.79 -30.66 -17.70
CA ALA A 73 -14.03 -30.37 -18.40
C ALA A 73 -14.31 -31.37 -19.52
N GLY A 74 -13.32 -31.70 -20.35
CA GLY A 74 -13.45 -32.65 -21.45
C GLY A 74 -13.75 -34.07 -20.98
N SER A 75 -13.06 -34.54 -19.95
CA SER A 75 -13.30 -35.86 -19.35
C SER A 75 -14.68 -35.98 -18.69
N THR A 76 -15.14 -34.93 -17.99
CA THR A 76 -16.48 -34.88 -17.40
C THR A 76 -17.56 -34.83 -18.47
N ALA A 77 -17.35 -34.06 -19.54
CA ALA A 77 -18.25 -34.01 -20.69
C ALA A 77 -18.34 -35.36 -21.40
N ALA A 78 -17.23 -36.08 -21.56
CA ALA A 78 -17.21 -37.43 -22.14
C ALA A 78 -17.98 -38.44 -21.27
N ALA A 79 -17.82 -38.40 -19.95
CA ALA A 79 -18.54 -39.28 -19.02
C ALA A 79 -20.06 -39.04 -19.06
N ILE A 80 -20.48 -37.76 -19.06
CA ILE A 80 -21.90 -37.38 -19.18
C ILE A 80 -22.44 -37.78 -20.55
N GLY A 81 -21.68 -37.60 -21.64
CA GLY A 81 -22.07 -38.01 -22.99
C GLY A 81 -22.30 -39.53 -23.12
N LEU A 82 -21.41 -40.33 -22.53
CA LEU A 82 -21.54 -41.79 -22.50
C LEU A 82 -22.73 -42.25 -21.63
N ALA A 83 -22.98 -41.58 -20.50
CA ALA A 83 -24.15 -41.84 -19.65
C ALA A 83 -25.46 -41.44 -20.35
N ALA A 84 -25.45 -40.32 -21.07
CA ALA A 84 -26.60 -39.81 -21.83
C ALA A 84 -27.01 -40.72 -22.99
N GLY A 85 -26.04 -41.30 -23.71
CA GLY A 85 -26.30 -42.28 -24.77
C GLY A 85 -27.07 -43.52 -24.29
N ARG A 86 -27.06 -43.80 -22.97
CA ARG A 86 -27.83 -44.89 -22.35
C ARG A 86 -29.21 -44.48 -21.82
N SER A 87 -29.50 -43.18 -21.68
CA SER A 87 -30.62 -42.67 -20.87
C SER A 87 -31.46 -41.54 -21.50
N GLY A 88 -31.09 -41.02 -22.68
CA GLY A 88 -31.95 -40.18 -23.52
C GLY A 88 -32.19 -38.72 -23.08
N LEU A 89 -31.65 -38.27 -21.95
CA LEU A 89 -31.92 -36.94 -21.35
C LEU A 89 -30.72 -35.96 -21.35
N GLY A 90 -29.71 -36.16 -22.21
CA GLY A 90 -28.35 -35.64 -21.99
C GLY A 90 -28.00 -34.20 -22.41
N TYR A 91 -28.77 -33.54 -23.27
CA TYR A 91 -28.31 -32.29 -23.91
C TYR A 91 -28.27 -31.07 -22.97
N ALA A 92 -29.09 -31.04 -21.91
CA ALA A 92 -29.15 -29.91 -20.98
C ALA A 92 -27.94 -29.83 -20.02
N SER A 93 -27.22 -30.94 -19.80
CA SER A 93 -26.13 -31.00 -18.81
C SER A 93 -24.77 -30.56 -19.38
N LEU A 94 -24.54 -30.70 -20.69
CA LEU A 94 -23.28 -30.27 -21.32
C LEU A 94 -23.05 -28.76 -21.23
N GLY A 95 -24.13 -27.96 -21.27
CA GLY A 95 -24.05 -26.51 -21.07
C GLY A 95 -23.51 -26.11 -19.69
N LYS A 96 -23.82 -26.88 -18.64
CA LYS A 96 -23.31 -26.66 -17.28
C LYS A 96 -21.79 -26.83 -17.21
N VAL A 97 -21.24 -27.81 -17.93
CA VAL A 97 -19.79 -28.10 -17.98
C VAL A 97 -19.03 -26.95 -18.63
N ALA A 98 -19.51 -26.47 -19.78
CA ALA A 98 -18.90 -25.36 -20.50
C ALA A 98 -18.93 -24.05 -19.69
N LEU A 99 -20.06 -23.77 -19.01
CA LEU A 99 -20.19 -22.58 -18.14
C LEU A 99 -19.23 -22.65 -16.96
N MET A 100 -19.10 -23.80 -16.29
CA MET A 100 -18.19 -23.95 -15.15
C MET A 100 -16.73 -23.89 -15.55
N ALA A 101 -16.36 -24.50 -16.68
CA ALA A 101 -15.01 -24.37 -17.24
C ALA A 101 -14.68 -22.91 -17.57
N ALA A 102 -15.64 -22.17 -18.16
CA ALA A 102 -15.47 -20.75 -18.46
C ALA A 102 -15.36 -19.90 -17.18
N MET A 103 -16.21 -20.13 -16.18
CA MET A 103 -16.15 -19.40 -14.90
C MET A 103 -14.86 -19.69 -14.13
N PHE A 104 -14.41 -20.95 -14.10
CA PHE A 104 -13.16 -21.32 -13.43
C PHE A 104 -11.95 -20.73 -14.16
N SER A 105 -11.95 -20.75 -15.49
CA SER A 105 -10.92 -20.11 -16.32
C SER A 105 -10.91 -18.59 -16.13
N ALA A 106 -12.09 -17.96 -16.00
CA ALA A 106 -12.22 -16.54 -15.69
C ALA A 106 -11.73 -16.20 -14.28
N MET A 107 -11.99 -17.08 -13.29
CA MET A 107 -11.49 -16.94 -11.93
C MET A 107 -9.96 -17.06 -11.88
N ILE A 108 -9.38 -18.06 -12.56
CA ILE A 108 -7.92 -18.21 -12.69
C ILE A 108 -7.32 -16.98 -13.37
N TRP A 109 -7.92 -16.52 -14.46
CA TRP A 109 -7.51 -15.29 -15.15
C TRP A 109 -7.52 -14.08 -14.19
N HIS A 110 -8.56 -13.94 -13.37
CA HIS A 110 -8.69 -12.83 -12.43
C HIS A 110 -7.64 -12.89 -11.31
N THR A 111 -7.28 -14.09 -10.82
CA THR A 111 -6.25 -14.27 -9.79
C THR A 111 -4.87 -13.92 -10.33
N GLU A 112 -4.52 -14.40 -11.53
CA GLU A 112 -3.24 -14.08 -12.17
C GLU A 112 -3.15 -12.58 -12.52
N ARG A 113 -4.26 -12.00 -12.99
CA ARG A 113 -4.35 -10.57 -13.29
C ARG A 113 -4.16 -9.67 -12.06
N ARG A 114 -4.53 -10.15 -10.87
CA ARG A 114 -4.25 -9.43 -9.62
C ARG A 114 -2.78 -9.53 -9.23
N ARG A 115 -2.16 -10.70 -9.37
CA ARG A 115 -0.74 -10.92 -9.03
C ARG A 115 0.21 -10.04 -9.84
N SER A 116 -0.04 -9.86 -11.13
CA SER A 116 0.79 -8.96 -11.96
C SER A 116 0.69 -7.49 -11.57
N ALA A 117 -0.51 -7.03 -11.19
CA ALA A 117 -0.75 -5.66 -10.76
C ALA A 117 -0.02 -5.30 -9.45
N ASP A 118 0.19 -6.27 -8.56
CA ASP A 118 0.86 -6.04 -7.28
C ASP A 118 2.39 -5.96 -7.42
N ALA A 119 2.98 -6.68 -8.37
CA ALA A 119 4.43 -6.59 -8.64
C ALA A 119 4.85 -5.20 -9.15
N ASP A 120 4.05 -4.58 -10.01
CA ASP A 120 4.31 -3.22 -10.51
C ASP A 120 4.18 -2.18 -9.40
N ARG A 121 3.21 -2.34 -8.49
CA ARG A 121 3.05 -1.48 -7.31
C ARG A 121 4.27 -1.54 -6.40
N CYS A 122 4.78 -2.73 -6.12
CA CYS A 122 5.98 -2.91 -5.30
C CYS A 122 7.19 -2.21 -5.95
N ARG A 123 7.37 -2.34 -7.28
CA ARG A 123 8.45 -1.66 -8.01
C ARG A 123 8.35 -0.14 -7.89
N VAL A 124 7.17 0.42 -8.14
CA VAL A 124 6.95 1.88 -8.03
C VAL A 124 7.15 2.36 -6.59
N SER A 125 6.69 1.61 -5.59
CA SER A 125 6.91 1.98 -4.18
C SER A 125 8.39 1.96 -3.80
N ALA A 126 9.13 0.93 -4.21
CA ALA A 126 10.56 0.80 -3.93
C ALA A 126 11.37 1.91 -4.62
N GLU A 127 11.00 2.28 -5.84
CA GLU A 127 11.64 3.39 -6.55
C GLU A 127 11.35 4.74 -5.90
N ASN A 128 10.09 4.98 -5.50
CA ASN A 128 9.73 6.19 -4.75
C ASN A 128 10.50 6.30 -3.42
N GLU A 129 10.61 5.21 -2.66
CA GLU A 129 11.39 5.19 -1.42
C GLU A 129 12.86 5.52 -1.66
N ARG A 130 13.46 4.99 -2.73
CA ARG A 130 14.84 5.29 -3.14
C ARG A 130 15.02 6.76 -3.51
N LEU A 131 14.13 7.31 -4.34
CA LEU A 131 14.18 8.72 -4.75
C LEU A 131 14.03 9.66 -3.55
N LEU A 132 13.09 9.36 -2.65
CA LEU A 132 12.92 10.12 -1.40
C LEU A 132 14.14 10.01 -0.49
N ALA A 133 14.77 8.83 -0.37
CA ALA A 133 16.01 8.67 0.38
C ALA A 133 17.17 9.47 -0.23
N ALA A 134 17.27 9.51 -1.57
CA ALA A 134 18.29 10.29 -2.26
C ALA A 134 18.08 11.81 -2.09
N GLN A 135 16.84 12.30 -2.23
CA GLN A 135 16.50 13.69 -1.95
C GLN A 135 16.86 14.09 -0.51
N ARG A 136 16.57 13.23 0.47
CA ARG A 136 16.91 13.46 1.89
C ARG A 136 18.41 13.62 2.10
N ARG A 137 19.22 12.71 1.54
CA ARG A 137 20.68 12.79 1.61
C ARG A 137 21.22 14.06 0.95
N PHE A 138 20.69 14.40 -0.23
CA PHE A 138 21.07 15.63 -0.92
C PHE A 138 20.77 16.90 -0.11
N LEU A 139 19.59 16.99 0.51
CA LEU A 139 19.24 18.13 1.36
C LEU A 139 20.12 18.23 2.60
N GLN A 140 20.45 17.08 3.21
CA GLN A 140 21.35 17.02 4.35
C GLN A 140 22.76 17.50 3.98
N ASP A 141 23.33 16.96 2.90
CA ASP A 141 24.66 17.35 2.40
C ASP A 141 24.72 18.82 2.00
N ALA A 142 23.71 19.29 1.25
CA ALA A 142 23.63 20.68 0.82
C ALA A 142 23.62 21.63 2.03
N SER A 143 22.89 21.32 3.09
CA SER A 143 22.86 22.21 4.24
C SER A 143 24.13 22.18 5.10
N HIS A 144 24.79 21.01 5.23
CA HIS A 144 26.12 20.96 5.83
C HIS A 144 27.10 21.86 5.07
N GLN A 145 27.05 21.81 3.74
CA GLN A 145 27.87 22.66 2.88
C GLN A 145 27.47 24.14 2.90
N LEU A 146 26.19 24.47 3.15
CA LEU A 146 25.70 25.86 3.25
C LEU A 146 25.95 26.49 4.62
N ARG A 147 26.02 25.70 5.70
CA ARG A 147 26.24 26.22 7.06
C ARG A 147 27.60 26.90 7.19
N ALA A 148 28.65 26.31 6.60
CA ALA A 148 30.00 26.86 6.62
C ALA A 148 30.11 28.25 5.94
N PRO A 149 29.69 28.44 4.66
CA PRO A 149 29.78 29.74 4.01
C PRO A 149 28.86 30.78 4.65
N LEU A 150 27.68 30.40 5.16
CA LEU A 150 26.82 31.33 5.89
C LEU A 150 27.46 31.79 7.21
N ALA A 151 28.12 30.90 7.94
CA ALA A 151 28.84 31.25 9.17
C ALA A 151 30.03 32.19 8.88
N ILE A 152 30.79 31.92 7.82
CA ILE A 152 31.90 32.77 7.38
C ILE A 152 31.39 34.16 6.96
N ALA A 153 30.35 34.21 6.13
CA ALA A 153 29.76 35.47 5.68
C ALA A 153 29.21 36.30 6.85
N LEU A 154 28.52 35.66 7.81
CA LEU A 154 28.02 36.32 9.01
C LEU A 154 29.18 36.88 9.85
N GLY A 155 30.24 36.09 10.07
CA GLY A 155 31.43 36.54 10.80
C GLY A 155 32.09 37.76 10.18
N HIS A 156 32.27 37.78 8.84
CA HIS A 156 32.78 38.96 8.15
C HIS A 156 31.85 40.16 8.24
N ALA A 157 30.54 39.95 8.10
CA ALA A 157 29.56 41.01 8.20
C ALA A 157 29.50 41.63 9.61
N GLU A 158 29.63 40.81 10.66
CA GLU A 158 29.73 41.28 12.05
C GLU A 158 31.01 42.08 12.31
N LEU A 159 32.15 41.63 11.77
CA LEU A 159 33.41 42.38 11.86
C LEU A 159 33.30 43.74 11.15
N LEU A 160 32.72 43.78 9.95
CA LEU A 160 32.46 45.03 9.23
C LEU A 160 31.51 45.94 10.01
N ALA A 161 30.44 45.39 10.59
CA ALA A 161 29.51 46.16 11.42
C ALA A 161 30.17 46.82 12.62
N SER A 162 31.18 46.16 13.20
CA SER A 162 31.97 46.68 14.32
C SER A 162 32.99 47.74 13.90
N ALA A 163 33.54 47.66 12.67
CA ALA A 163 34.58 48.55 12.17
C ALA A 163 34.04 49.83 11.49
N LEU A 164 32.81 49.79 10.97
CA LEU A 164 32.20 50.93 10.27
C LEU A 164 31.81 52.05 11.25
N SER A 165 32.21 53.28 10.93
CA SER A 165 31.92 54.47 11.74
C SER A 165 30.81 55.34 11.14
N GLU A 166 30.57 55.27 9.84
CA GLU A 166 29.53 56.05 9.17
C GLU A 166 28.12 55.52 9.50
N PRO A 167 27.17 56.37 9.95
CA PRO A 167 25.82 55.92 10.33
C PRO A 167 25.04 55.21 9.23
N GLN A 168 25.24 55.60 7.96
CA GLN A 168 24.55 55.00 6.83
C GLN A 168 25.08 53.59 6.56
N GLN A 169 26.41 53.44 6.45
CA GLN A 169 27.07 52.14 6.24
C GLN A 169 26.78 51.15 7.38
N ARG A 170 26.71 51.62 8.64
CA ARG A 170 26.31 50.79 9.79
C ARG A 170 24.86 50.27 9.67
N ARG A 171 23.94 51.08 9.16
CA ARG A 171 22.56 50.60 8.93
C ARG A 171 22.53 49.53 7.85
N ASP A 172 23.24 49.74 6.74
CA ASP A 172 23.25 48.80 5.62
C ASP A 172 23.86 47.44 6.01
N ILE A 173 25.00 47.44 6.72
CA ILE A 173 25.62 46.18 7.18
C ILE A 173 24.77 45.44 8.23
N HIS A 174 24.04 46.16 9.09
CA HIS A 174 23.11 45.53 10.03
C HIS A 174 21.94 44.84 9.32
N VAL A 175 21.46 45.39 8.19
CA VAL A 175 20.47 44.71 7.33
C VAL A 175 21.06 43.43 6.74
N VAL A 176 22.30 43.48 6.22
CA VAL A 176 22.99 42.31 5.67
C VAL A 176 23.18 41.21 6.73
N VAL A 177 23.64 41.56 7.93
CA VAL A 177 23.76 40.63 9.07
C VAL A 177 22.40 40.01 9.41
N GLY A 178 21.34 40.81 9.43
CA GLY A 178 19.98 40.35 9.67
C GLY A 178 19.48 39.33 8.63
N GLU A 179 19.73 39.58 7.35
CA GLU A 179 19.33 38.65 6.28
C GLU A 179 20.19 37.37 6.26
N LEU A 180 21.49 37.46 6.55
CA LEU A 180 22.35 36.28 6.70
C LEU A 180 21.92 35.40 7.87
N ASP A 181 21.57 35.99 9.02
CA ASP A 181 21.01 35.26 10.15
C ASP A 181 19.66 34.60 9.81
N ARG A 182 18.82 35.30 9.04
CA ARG A 182 17.54 34.76 8.57
C ARG A 182 17.73 33.57 7.64
N LEU A 183 18.67 33.65 6.69
CA LEU A 183 19.03 32.55 5.79
C LEU A 183 19.57 31.34 6.56
N ARG A 184 20.43 31.57 7.56
CA ARG A 184 20.93 30.52 8.47
C ARG A 184 19.78 29.79 9.16
N LYS A 185 18.88 30.53 9.82
CA LYS A 185 17.72 29.96 10.53
C LYS A 185 16.78 29.20 9.59
N LEU A 186 16.61 29.67 8.35
CA LEU A 186 15.75 29.02 7.37
C LEU A 186 16.36 27.69 6.87
N SER A 187 17.67 27.67 6.61
CA SER A 187 18.42 26.45 6.29
C SER A 187 18.34 25.42 7.42
N GLU A 188 18.51 25.84 8.69
CA GLU A 188 18.39 24.97 9.86
C GLU A 188 16.98 24.37 10.02
N ARG A 189 15.92 25.14 9.72
CA ARG A 189 14.54 24.64 9.79
C ARG A 189 14.24 23.63 8.69
N LEU A 190 14.68 23.89 7.45
CA LEU A 190 14.53 22.94 6.35
C LEU A 190 15.24 21.61 6.66
N LEU A 191 16.43 21.70 7.25
CA LEU A 191 17.13 20.53 7.75
C LEU A 191 16.38 19.78 8.83
N LEU A 192 15.84 20.50 9.81
CA LEU A 192 15.09 19.89 10.91
C LEU A 192 13.90 19.08 10.36
N ILE A 193 13.21 19.63 9.36
CA ILE A 193 12.11 18.95 8.66
C ILE A 193 12.64 17.69 7.95
N ALA A 194 13.70 17.83 7.14
CA ALA A 194 14.30 16.70 6.42
C ALA A 194 14.83 15.61 7.37
N ALA A 195 15.34 16.00 8.54
CA ALA A 195 15.84 15.09 9.56
C ALA A 195 14.70 14.41 10.33
N SER A 196 13.58 15.11 10.60
CA SER A 196 12.44 14.60 11.37
C SER A 196 11.67 13.46 10.72
N GLU A 197 11.81 13.30 9.39
CA GLU A 197 11.25 12.17 8.65
C GLU A 197 12.10 10.88 8.81
N ASN A 198 13.26 10.94 9.48
CA ASN A 198 14.06 9.76 9.79
C ASN A 198 13.51 9.06 11.05
N PRO A 199 13.31 7.72 11.01
CA PRO A 199 12.84 6.96 12.17
C PRO A 199 13.75 7.08 13.40
N GLU A 200 15.06 7.24 13.20
CA GLU A 200 16.05 7.36 14.28
C GLU A 200 16.23 8.80 14.81
N PHE A 201 15.49 9.77 14.27
CA PHE A 201 15.61 11.17 14.68
C PHE A 201 15.29 11.38 16.17
N LEU A 202 14.33 10.61 16.69
CA LEU A 202 13.92 10.67 18.09
C LEU A 202 14.52 9.49 18.86
N ARG A 203 15.28 9.79 19.91
CA ARG A 203 15.72 8.82 20.92
C ARG A 203 14.91 9.04 22.19
N PRO A 204 13.86 8.23 22.45
CA PRO A 204 13.07 8.38 23.65
C PRO A 204 13.91 8.02 24.90
N GLU A 205 13.97 8.95 25.85
CA GLU A 205 14.66 8.78 27.13
C GLU A 205 13.74 9.27 28.27
N PRO A 206 13.73 8.62 29.45
CA PRO A 206 13.01 9.15 30.61
C PRO A 206 13.58 10.51 31.05
N VAL A 207 12.76 11.55 31.02
CA VAL A 207 13.13 12.92 31.42
C VAL A 207 12.31 13.37 32.63
N ALA A 208 12.97 13.92 33.66
CA ALA A 208 12.32 14.52 34.81
C ALA A 208 11.62 15.83 34.41
N LEU A 209 10.29 15.78 34.31
CA LEU A 209 9.48 16.86 33.75
C LEU A 209 9.59 18.16 34.57
N GLU A 210 9.66 18.10 35.90
CA GLU A 210 9.81 19.30 36.74
C GLU A 210 11.13 20.03 36.43
N ARG A 211 12.21 19.27 36.23
CA ARG A 211 13.54 19.83 35.94
C ARG A 211 13.55 20.51 34.57
N LEU A 212 12.97 19.85 33.56
CA LEU A 212 12.86 20.40 32.20
C LEU A 212 12.03 21.69 32.19
N ILE A 213 10.88 21.71 32.87
CA ILE A 213 10.01 22.89 32.94
C ILE A 213 10.73 24.06 33.63
N MET A 214 11.42 23.82 34.74
CA MET A 214 12.17 24.86 35.45
C MET A 214 13.32 25.44 34.60
N GLU A 215 13.98 24.60 33.81
CA GLU A 215 15.04 25.01 32.89
C GLU A 215 14.49 25.87 31.74
N LEU A 216 13.34 25.47 31.15
CA LEU A 216 12.63 26.26 30.14
C LEU A 216 12.17 27.61 30.70
N LEU A 217 11.58 27.64 31.89
CA LEU A 217 11.12 28.89 32.52
C LEU A 217 12.28 29.85 32.81
N ARG A 218 13.43 29.35 33.23
CA ARG A 218 14.64 30.17 33.41
C ARG A 218 15.14 30.73 32.08
N ARG A 219 15.13 29.92 31.02
CA ARG A 219 15.65 30.31 29.70
C ARG A 219 14.80 31.37 28.99
N TRP A 220 13.47 31.31 29.14
CA TRP A 220 12.53 32.20 28.43
C TRP A 220 12.09 33.43 29.23
N ARG A 221 12.41 33.49 30.53
CA ARG A 221 12.14 34.65 31.40
C ARG A 221 12.62 36.00 30.84
N PRO A 222 13.84 36.13 30.27
CA PRO A 222 14.34 37.41 29.75
C PRO A 222 13.57 37.91 28.52
N THR A 223 13.03 36.99 27.71
CA THR A 223 12.30 37.32 26.49
C THR A 223 10.88 37.80 26.80
N ALA A 224 10.26 37.25 27.86
CA ALA A 224 8.94 37.67 28.33
C ALA A 224 8.93 39.10 28.89
N SER A 225 10.01 39.54 29.55
CA SER A 225 10.16 40.92 30.02
C SER A 225 10.43 41.94 28.92
N ALA A 226 10.91 41.50 27.75
CA ALA A 226 11.18 42.39 26.61
C ALA A 226 9.95 42.63 25.72
N SER A 227 8.98 41.71 25.69
CA SER A 227 7.73 41.87 24.93
C SER A 227 6.63 42.61 25.70
N SER A 228 6.68 42.65 27.04
CA SER A 228 5.68 43.35 27.86
C SER A 228 5.64 44.86 27.64
N SER A 229 6.77 45.47 27.22
CA SER A 229 6.84 46.91 26.95
C SER A 229 6.16 47.34 25.63
N ARG A 230 5.87 46.38 24.73
CA ARG A 230 5.19 46.67 23.45
C ARG A 230 3.70 46.28 23.45
N CYS A 231 3.25 45.48 24.41
CA CYS A 231 1.84 45.09 24.56
C CYS A 231 1.01 46.06 25.42
N ALA A 232 1.63 46.97 26.18
CA ALA A 232 0.89 47.92 27.03
C ALA A 232 0.13 49.02 26.25
N ALA A 233 0.37 49.19 24.93
CA ALA A 233 -0.31 50.20 24.11
C ALA A 233 -1.57 49.70 23.38
N VAL A 234 -1.88 48.40 23.43
CA VAL A 234 -3.09 47.82 22.79
C VAL A 234 -3.98 47.17 23.85
N THR A 235 -4.38 47.95 24.84
CA THR A 235 -5.51 47.62 25.71
C THR A 235 -6.49 48.80 25.71
N SER A 236 -7.06 49.12 24.54
CA SER A 236 -8.39 49.72 24.49
C SER A 236 -9.40 48.61 24.18
N ARG A 237 -10.33 48.42 25.13
CA ARG A 237 -11.55 47.60 25.05
C ARG A 237 -12.00 47.30 23.62
N ARG A 238 -11.74 46.08 23.15
CA ARG A 238 -12.65 45.40 22.22
C ARG A 238 -12.96 44.03 22.80
N SER A 239 -14.24 43.87 23.13
CA SER A 239 -14.83 42.64 23.65
C SER A 239 -14.46 41.47 22.74
N TRP A 240 -13.80 40.48 23.32
CA TRP A 240 -13.53 39.21 22.68
C TRP A 240 -14.82 38.38 22.69
N SER A 241 -15.39 38.15 21.51
CA SER A 241 -16.51 37.21 21.30
C SER A 241 -15.96 35.89 20.79
N PRO A 242 -16.28 34.73 21.41
CA PRO A 242 -15.78 33.44 20.94
C PRO A 242 -16.42 33.07 19.58
N PRO A 243 -15.64 32.51 18.62
CA PRO A 243 -16.19 32.10 17.33
C PRO A 243 -17.11 30.89 17.52
N ARG A 244 -18.35 31.01 17.02
CA ARG A 244 -19.33 29.92 16.96
C ARG A 244 -18.75 28.75 16.15
N ARG A 245 -18.87 27.54 16.71
CA ARG A 245 -18.50 26.26 16.09
C ARG A 245 -19.05 26.18 14.66
N ALA A 246 -18.17 26.22 13.66
CA ALA A 246 -18.51 25.79 12.31
C ALA A 246 -18.55 24.26 12.31
N ALA A 247 -19.74 23.70 12.14
CA ALA A 247 -19.98 22.28 11.99
C ALA A 247 -19.21 21.76 10.77
N PHE A 248 -18.31 20.82 11.00
CA PHE A 248 -17.55 20.11 9.98
C PHE A 248 -18.50 19.12 9.27
N ALA A 249 -19.15 19.56 8.19
CA ALA A 249 -19.94 18.69 7.33
C ALA A 249 -18.99 17.92 6.40
N SER A 250 -18.76 16.65 6.71
CA SER A 250 -18.01 15.68 5.92
C SER A 250 -18.71 15.41 4.58
N SER A 251 -18.14 15.87 3.47
CA SER A 251 -18.57 15.52 2.12
C SER A 251 -18.01 14.16 1.70
N THR A 252 -18.71 13.08 2.08
CA THR A 252 -18.45 11.76 1.49
C THR A 252 -19.23 11.65 0.18
N ARG A 253 -18.53 11.85 -0.94
CA ARG A 253 -19.06 11.74 -2.30
C ARG A 253 -19.26 10.25 -2.66
N ALA A 254 -20.45 9.72 -2.39
CA ALA A 254 -20.88 8.42 -2.89
C ALA A 254 -21.37 8.54 -4.34
N THR A 255 -20.62 7.97 -5.27
CA THR A 255 -20.99 7.76 -6.67
C THR A 255 -22.19 6.81 -6.76
N ARG A 256 -23.39 7.32 -7.07
CA ARG A 256 -24.53 6.52 -7.50
C ARG A 256 -24.54 6.40 -9.03
N ARG A 257 -24.43 5.16 -9.52
CA ARG A 257 -24.84 4.74 -10.87
C ARG A 257 -26.34 4.99 -11.08
N PRO A 258 -26.81 5.36 -12.28
CA PRO A 258 -28.22 5.30 -12.63
C PRO A 258 -28.63 3.87 -13.02
N PRO A 259 -29.86 3.42 -12.70
CA PRO A 259 -30.42 2.21 -13.31
C PRO A 259 -30.98 2.53 -14.70
N SER A 260 -30.49 1.79 -15.70
CA SER A 260 -31.12 1.63 -17.01
C SER A 260 -32.30 0.67 -16.89
N SER A 261 -33.48 1.05 -17.39
CA SER A 261 -34.60 0.14 -17.67
C SER A 261 -35.20 0.45 -19.05
N PRO A 262 -35.67 -0.56 -19.80
CA PRO A 262 -35.81 -0.53 -21.27
C PRO A 262 -37.24 -0.13 -21.73
N PRO A 263 -37.50 0.01 -23.05
CA PRO A 263 -38.69 0.69 -23.55
C PRO A 263 -39.91 -0.23 -23.67
N THR A 264 -41.07 0.23 -23.24
CA THR A 264 -42.37 -0.33 -23.60
C THR A 264 -42.78 0.18 -24.98
N ARG A 265 -42.72 -0.70 -25.97
CA ARG A 265 -43.31 -0.50 -27.31
C ARG A 265 -44.71 -1.13 -27.31
N SER A 266 -45.64 -0.44 -27.96
CA SER A 266 -47.07 -0.71 -28.04
C SER A 266 -47.46 -1.77 -29.07
N ARG A 267 -48.74 -2.19 -28.94
CA ARG A 267 -49.69 -2.75 -29.94
C ARG A 267 -49.89 -4.27 -29.93
N GLY A 268 -51.17 -4.64 -30.07
CA GLY A 268 -51.63 -5.96 -30.51
C GLY A 268 -52.68 -6.50 -29.58
#